data_AF-A0A970XUD0-F1
#
_entry.id   AF-A0A970XUD0-F1
#
_cell.length_a   1.000
_cell.length_b   1.000
_cell.length_c   1.000
_cell.angle_alpha   90.00
_cell.angle_beta   90.00
_cell.angle_gamma   90.00
#
_symmetry.space_group_name_H-M   'P 1'
#
loop_
_entity.id
_entity.type
_entity.pdbx_description
1 polymer ?
#
loop_
_entity_poly.entity_id
_entity_poly.type
_entity_poly.pdbx_seq_one_letter_code
_entity_poly.pdbx_strand_id
1 'polypeptide(L)'
;MQMRVASIPAGHVYVRHLADEHDEVVRLADPIPSGAPRGAPWWPPAMLDPEWVAEHADEFDLLHLHFGFDAVGPADLGRLVGALREHGKPFAYTVHDLRNPHHDDPGPHDAALDVLVPLADAVITLTEGAAREIRQRWGREAEVIPHPHVVPLELLDRPRPERDARRTRPRRGGGVAARSPAGVRRSPTGGR
;
A
#
# COMPACT_ATOMS: atom_id res chain seq x y z
N MET A 1 24.69 3.41 19.17
CA MET A 1 23.43 3.79 19.85
C MET A 1 22.33 3.15 19.03
N GLN A 2 21.62 2.18 19.59
CA GLN A 2 20.68 1.36 18.83
C GLN A 2 19.40 2.13 18.52
N MET A 3 18.96 2.13 17.27
CA MET A 3 17.72 2.75 16.79
C MET A 3 16.58 1.73 16.81
N ARG A 4 15.45 2.05 17.45
CA ARG A 4 14.29 1.15 17.57
C ARG A 4 13.17 1.61 16.63
N VAL A 5 12.73 0.71 15.76
CA VAL A 5 11.73 1.03 14.72
C VAL A 5 10.48 0.18 14.93
N ALA A 6 9.34 0.86 15.07
CA ALA A 6 8.03 0.23 14.99
C ALA A 6 7.62 0.14 13.51
N SER A 7 7.94 -0.99 12.86
CA SER A 7 7.60 -1.22 11.44
C SER A 7 6.26 -1.92 11.30
N ILE A 8 5.43 -1.48 10.36
CA ILE A 8 4.10 -2.04 10.11
C ILE A 8 3.99 -2.52 8.65
N PRO A 9 3.91 -3.84 8.41
CA PRO A 9 4.08 -4.95 9.35
C PRO A 9 5.56 -5.26 9.59
N ALA A 10 5.95 -5.56 10.83
CA ALA A 10 7.33 -5.93 11.18
C ALA A 10 7.76 -7.22 10.47
N GLY A 11 6.82 -8.15 10.27
CA GLY A 11 7.06 -9.42 9.59
C GLY A 11 7.18 -9.37 8.06
N HIS A 12 6.93 -8.22 7.42
CA HIS A 12 6.87 -8.15 5.96
C HIS A 12 8.24 -8.39 5.30
N VAL A 13 8.26 -9.12 4.17
CA VAL A 13 9.51 -9.49 3.46
C VAL A 13 10.36 -8.25 3.17
N TYR A 14 9.75 -7.17 2.68
CA TYR A 14 10.46 -5.90 2.49
C TYR A 14 11.15 -5.41 3.77
N VAL A 15 10.41 -5.33 4.88
CA VAL A 15 10.90 -4.81 6.16
C VAL A 15 12.05 -5.67 6.70
N ARG A 16 11.96 -7.00 6.54
CA ARG A 16 13.03 -7.93 6.91
C ARG A 16 14.31 -7.73 6.09
N HIS A 17 14.17 -7.45 4.80
CA HIS A 17 15.31 -7.26 3.90
C HIS A 17 15.86 -5.82 3.90
N LEU A 18 15.27 -4.91 4.69
CA LEU A 18 15.90 -3.64 5.05
C LEU A 18 16.98 -3.82 6.14
N ALA A 19 17.03 -4.97 6.81
CA ALA A 19 18.01 -5.23 7.85
C ALA A 19 19.36 -5.58 7.22
N ASP A 20 20.41 -4.91 7.66
CA ASP A 20 21.80 -5.30 7.42
C ASP A 20 22.29 -6.12 8.61
N GLU A 21 23.12 -7.13 8.38
CA GLU A 21 23.75 -7.96 9.41
C GLU A 21 24.62 -7.16 10.39
N HIS A 22 24.94 -5.93 10.02
CA HIS A 22 25.70 -4.97 10.83
C HIS A 22 24.92 -3.70 11.22
N ASP A 23 23.60 -3.61 10.98
CA ASP A 23 22.85 -2.43 11.40
C ASP A 23 22.64 -2.37 12.93
N GLU A 24 22.70 -1.16 13.48
CA GLU A 24 22.31 -0.90 14.87
C GLU A 24 20.78 -0.63 14.97
N VAL A 25 19.95 -1.24 14.10
CA VAL A 25 18.50 -1.00 13.99
C VAL A 25 17.71 -2.21 14.49
N VAL A 26 17.02 -2.05 15.62
CA VAL A 26 16.10 -3.05 16.14
C VAL A 26 14.68 -2.76 15.67
N ARG A 27 14.08 -3.72 14.97
CA ARG A 27 12.68 -3.67 14.56
C ARG A 27 11.83 -4.40 15.60
N LEU A 28 10.84 -3.71 16.15
CA LEU A 28 9.93 -4.31 17.13
C LEU A 28 9.11 -5.42 16.48
N ALA A 29 8.79 -6.47 17.24
CA ALA A 29 7.84 -7.49 16.79
C ALA A 29 6.42 -6.92 16.73
N ASP A 30 5.60 -7.39 15.79
CA ASP A 30 4.19 -7.00 15.68
C ASP A 30 3.45 -7.39 16.98
N PRO A 31 2.91 -6.42 17.75
CA PRO A 31 2.21 -6.72 18.99
C PRO A 31 0.87 -7.40 18.70
N ILE A 32 0.49 -8.31 19.58
CA ILE A 32 -0.84 -8.93 19.54
C ILE A 32 -1.82 -7.91 20.14
N PRO A 33 -2.83 -7.43 19.41
CA PRO A 33 -3.77 -6.46 19.94
C PRO A 33 -4.53 -7.01 21.15
N SER A 34 -4.77 -6.14 22.12
CA SER A 34 -5.65 -6.42 23.24
C SER A 34 -7.05 -6.77 22.72
N GLY A 35 -7.58 -7.93 23.12
CA GLY A 35 -8.92 -8.37 22.70
C GLY A 35 -9.03 -9.05 21.34
N ALA A 36 -7.91 -9.38 20.67
CA ALA A 36 -7.93 -10.17 19.44
C ALA A 36 -8.70 -11.50 19.65
N PRO A 37 -9.80 -11.77 18.90
CA PRO A 37 -10.53 -13.02 19.03
C PRO A 37 -9.60 -14.19 18.70
N ARG A 38 -9.59 -15.22 19.56
CA ARG A 38 -8.80 -16.43 19.31
C ARG A 38 -9.23 -17.03 17.95
N GLY A 39 -8.32 -17.03 16.97
CA GLY A 39 -8.56 -17.61 15.65
C GLY A 39 -9.05 -16.65 14.56
N ALA A 40 -9.11 -15.33 14.81
CA ALA A 40 -9.34 -14.36 13.74
C ALA A 40 -8.11 -14.32 12.80
N PRO A 41 -8.32 -14.40 11.46
CA PRO A 41 -7.22 -14.54 10.50
C PRO A 41 -6.39 -13.26 10.29
N TRP A 42 -6.92 -12.08 10.59
CA TRP A 42 -6.17 -10.82 10.59
C TRP A 42 -6.90 -9.74 11.43
N TRP A 43 -6.12 -8.78 11.93
CA TRP A 43 -6.58 -7.56 12.62
C TRP A 43 -5.74 -6.37 12.14
N PRO A 44 -6.22 -5.12 12.22
CA PRO A 44 -5.36 -3.95 12.05
C PRO A 44 -4.20 -4.04 13.03
N PRO A 45 -2.94 -3.86 12.59
CA PRO A 45 -1.79 -3.88 13.48
C PRO A 45 -1.99 -2.95 14.68
N ALA A 46 -1.75 -3.44 15.90
CA ALA A 46 -1.97 -2.64 17.12
C ALA A 46 -1.15 -1.33 17.13
N MET A 47 -0.01 -1.31 16.44
CA MET A 47 0.80 -0.11 16.23
C MET A 47 0.11 0.99 15.40
N LEU A 48 -1.05 0.72 14.76
CA LEU A 48 -1.88 1.74 14.10
C LEU A 48 -2.84 2.45 15.08
N ASP A 49 -2.90 2.01 16.33
CA ASP A 49 -3.73 2.63 17.36
C ASP A 49 -3.00 3.83 18.01
N PRO A 50 -3.61 5.04 18.00
CA PRO A 50 -3.07 6.19 18.73
C PRO A 50 -2.82 5.92 20.23
N GLU A 51 -3.65 5.11 20.87
CA GLU A 51 -3.47 4.77 22.30
C GLU A 51 -2.22 3.91 22.51
N TRP A 52 -1.96 2.96 21.60
CA TRP A 52 -0.72 2.18 21.62
C TRP A 52 0.53 3.08 21.48
N VAL A 53 0.46 4.09 20.61
CA VAL A 53 1.57 5.05 20.45
C VAL A 53 1.85 5.78 21.76
N ALA A 54 0.81 6.23 22.47
CA ALA A 54 0.95 6.95 23.72
C ALA A 54 1.53 6.05 24.84
N GLU A 55 1.08 4.81 24.92
CA GLU A 55 1.54 3.84 25.93
C GLU A 55 2.99 3.40 25.70
N HIS A 56 3.40 3.25 24.44
CA HIS A 56 4.70 2.68 24.06
C HIS A 56 5.69 3.72 23.52
N ALA A 57 5.42 5.02 23.68
CA ALA A 57 6.26 6.08 23.14
C ALA A 57 7.74 5.91 23.53
N ASP A 58 8.06 5.50 24.76
CA ASP A 58 9.45 5.34 25.20
C ASP A 58 10.14 4.08 24.65
N GLU A 59 9.40 3.17 24.00
CA GLU A 59 9.88 1.87 23.53
C GLU A 59 10.40 1.88 22.08
N PHE A 60 10.07 2.92 21.32
CA PHE A 60 10.55 3.08 19.94
C PHE A 60 10.99 4.51 19.65
N ASP A 61 11.81 4.65 18.62
CA ASP A 61 12.41 5.92 18.22
C ASP A 61 11.72 6.50 16.98
N LEU A 62 11.18 5.66 16.08
CA LEU A 62 10.34 6.07 14.95
C LEU A 62 9.34 4.99 14.53
N LEU A 63 8.26 5.40 13.86
CA LEU A 63 7.29 4.48 13.25
C LEU A 63 7.43 4.48 11.73
N HIS A 64 7.53 3.27 11.15
CA HIS A 64 7.59 3.04 9.72
C HIS A 64 6.34 2.31 9.24
N LEU A 65 5.51 2.97 8.43
CA LEU A 65 4.33 2.36 7.82
C LEU A 65 4.63 1.90 6.39
N HIS A 66 4.25 0.67 6.08
CA HIS A 66 4.36 0.11 4.73
C HIS A 66 3.02 -0.45 4.24
N PHE A 67 2.38 -1.32 5.02
CA PHE A 67 1.09 -1.95 4.69
C PHE A 67 0.19 -2.10 5.92
N GLY A 68 -0.99 -2.70 5.75
CA GLY A 68 -1.85 -3.15 6.85
C GLY A 68 -2.83 -2.09 7.36
N PHE A 69 -2.93 -0.95 6.68
CA PHE A 69 -3.85 0.13 7.01
C PHE A 69 -5.13 0.13 6.17
N ASP A 70 -5.35 -0.85 5.30
CA ASP A 70 -6.49 -0.90 4.37
C ASP A 70 -7.86 -0.87 5.07
N ALA A 71 -7.92 -1.37 6.31
CA ALA A 71 -9.12 -1.36 7.14
C ALA A 71 -9.26 -0.12 8.04
N VAL A 72 -8.27 0.79 8.03
CA VAL A 72 -8.20 1.96 8.90
C VAL A 72 -8.64 3.20 8.14
N GLY A 73 -9.62 3.92 8.69
CA GLY A 73 -10.17 5.11 8.04
C GLY A 73 -9.19 6.29 8.02
N PRO A 74 -9.30 7.22 7.05
CA PRO A 74 -8.40 8.39 6.95
C PRO A 74 -8.36 9.26 8.20
N ALA A 75 -9.50 9.43 8.89
CA ALA A 75 -9.57 10.17 10.13
C ALA A 75 -8.76 9.50 11.25
N ASP A 76 -8.70 8.18 11.27
CA ASP A 76 -7.98 7.40 12.29
C ASP A 76 -6.48 7.41 11.99
N LEU A 77 -6.10 7.33 10.71
CA LEU A 77 -4.72 7.55 10.26
C LEU A 77 -4.21 8.96 10.63
N GLY A 78 -5.06 9.98 10.51
CA GLY A 78 -4.73 11.32 10.95
C GLY A 78 -4.49 11.40 12.46
N ARG A 79 -5.29 10.69 13.27
CA ARG A 79 -5.09 10.60 14.72
C ARG A 79 -3.81 9.85 15.08
N LEU A 80 -3.48 8.78 14.37
CA LEU A 80 -2.22 8.04 14.54
C LEU A 80 -1.01 8.96 14.34
N VAL A 81 -0.95 9.70 13.22
CA VAL A 81 0.18 10.60 12.96
C VAL A 81 0.18 11.79 13.93
N GLY A 82 -0.99 12.24 14.38
CA GLY A 82 -1.13 13.22 15.45
C GLY A 82 -0.49 12.76 16.76
N ALA A 83 -0.79 11.54 17.20
CA ALA A 83 -0.19 10.95 18.41
C ALA A 83 1.33 10.80 18.29
N LEU A 84 1.83 10.35 17.13
CA LEU A 84 3.29 10.28 16.88
C LEU A 84 3.94 11.65 17.07
N ARG A 85 3.36 12.71 16.50
CA ARG A 85 3.88 14.09 16.65
C ARG A 85 3.83 14.60 18.08
N GLU A 86 2.75 14.31 18.82
CA GLU A 86 2.61 14.69 20.23
C GLU A 86 3.73 14.10 21.09
N HIS A 87 4.14 12.86 20.79
CA HIS A 87 5.22 12.16 21.48
C HIS A 87 6.61 12.37 20.83
N GLY A 88 6.72 13.28 19.85
CA GLY A 88 7.99 13.57 19.18
C GLY A 88 8.58 12.40 18.39
N LYS A 89 7.72 11.50 17.89
CA LYS A 89 8.11 10.31 17.13
C LYS A 89 8.04 10.60 15.63
N PRO A 90 9.16 10.53 14.90
CA PRO A 90 9.15 10.66 13.44
C PRO A 90 8.30 9.57 12.79
N PHE A 91 7.58 9.96 11.73
CA PHE A 91 6.75 9.09 10.93
C PHE A 91 7.34 8.92 9.52
N ALA A 92 7.77 7.70 9.19
CA ALA A 92 8.22 7.32 7.86
C ALA A 92 7.15 6.49 7.15
N TYR A 93 6.84 6.84 5.90
CA TYR A 93 5.86 6.11 5.11
C TYR A 93 6.46 5.62 3.79
N THR A 94 6.38 4.30 3.55
CA THR A 94 6.64 3.74 2.22
C THR A 94 5.35 3.69 1.42
N VAL A 95 5.26 4.56 0.42
CA VAL A 95 4.22 4.51 -0.62
C VAL A 95 4.53 3.34 -1.54
N HIS A 96 4.07 2.16 -1.14
CA HIS A 96 4.20 0.95 -1.94
C HIS A 96 3.28 1.01 -3.17
N ASP A 97 2.01 1.29 -2.92
CA ASP A 97 0.98 1.34 -3.95
C ASP A 97 0.44 2.76 -4.09
N LEU A 98 0.64 3.38 -5.26
CA LEU A 98 -0.13 4.57 -5.64
C LEU A 98 -1.59 4.24 -5.96
N ARG A 99 -1.85 2.96 -6.25
CA ARG A 99 -3.16 2.37 -6.44
C ARG A 99 -3.12 0.95 -5.92
N ASN A 100 -3.86 0.66 -4.86
CA ASN A 100 -3.99 -0.70 -4.37
C ASN A 100 -4.72 -1.57 -5.43
N PRO A 101 -4.09 -2.59 -6.03
CA PRO A 101 -4.69 -3.40 -7.09
C PRO A 101 -5.76 -4.39 -6.60
N HIS A 102 -5.88 -4.57 -5.28
CA HIS A 102 -6.83 -5.50 -4.67
C HIS A 102 -8.19 -4.88 -4.36
N HIS A 103 -8.32 -3.55 -4.47
CA HIS A 103 -9.58 -2.85 -4.26
C HIS A 103 -10.21 -2.51 -5.61
N ASP A 104 -11.49 -2.81 -5.79
CA ASP A 104 -12.22 -2.39 -7.00
C ASP A 104 -12.39 -0.86 -7.04
N ASP A 105 -12.71 -0.26 -5.89
CA ASP A 105 -12.81 1.18 -5.70
C ASP A 105 -11.45 1.77 -5.26
N PRO A 106 -10.90 2.79 -5.97
CA PRO A 106 -9.70 3.50 -5.52
C PRO A 106 -9.93 4.43 -4.33
N GLY A 107 -11.17 4.91 -4.13
CA GLY A 107 -11.49 6.00 -3.21
C GLY A 107 -10.93 5.83 -1.79
N PRO A 108 -11.13 4.67 -1.12
CA PRO A 108 -10.61 4.46 0.23
C PRO A 108 -9.08 4.55 0.33
N HIS A 109 -8.36 3.99 -0.65
CA HIS A 109 -6.90 4.01 -0.67
C HIS A 109 -6.36 5.40 -0.96
N ASP A 110 -6.95 6.09 -1.95
CA ASP A 110 -6.57 7.46 -2.27
C ASP A 110 -6.78 8.40 -1.07
N ALA A 111 -7.91 8.26 -0.36
CA ALA A 111 -8.17 9.05 0.84
C ALA A 111 -7.18 8.76 1.97
N ALA A 112 -6.68 7.53 2.10
CA ALA A 112 -5.61 7.21 3.04
C ALA A 112 -4.27 7.86 2.63
N LEU A 113 -3.91 7.82 1.34
CA LEU A 113 -2.70 8.46 0.82
C LEU A 113 -2.73 9.98 1.01
N ASP A 114 -3.89 10.61 0.82
CA ASP A 114 -4.12 12.04 1.02
C ASP A 114 -3.90 12.48 2.48
N VAL A 115 -3.91 11.54 3.43
CA VAL A 115 -3.56 11.79 4.83
C VAL A 115 -2.10 11.44 5.10
N LEU A 116 -1.66 10.23 4.72
CA LEU A 116 -0.35 9.71 5.12
C LEU A 116 0.81 10.44 4.44
N VAL A 117 0.72 10.70 3.13
CA VAL A 117 1.82 11.28 2.36
C VAL A 117 2.14 12.71 2.83
N PRO A 118 1.16 13.62 3.01
CA PRO A 118 1.46 14.97 3.48
C PRO A 118 1.97 14.99 4.92
N LEU A 119 1.53 14.06 5.77
CA LEU A 119 1.85 14.08 7.20
C LEU A 119 3.15 13.34 7.55
N ALA A 120 3.69 12.50 6.66
CA ALA A 120 4.97 11.83 6.85
C ALA A 120 6.15 12.82 6.92
N ASP A 121 7.10 12.52 7.82
CA ASP A 121 8.37 13.22 7.91
C ASP A 121 9.31 12.73 6.79
N ALA A 122 9.26 11.43 6.49
CA ALA A 122 9.97 10.82 5.37
C ALA A 122 9.00 10.00 4.49
N VAL A 123 9.09 10.20 3.18
CA VAL A 123 8.33 9.42 2.19
C VAL A 123 9.30 8.59 1.37
N ILE A 124 9.03 7.29 1.28
CA ILE A 124 9.82 6.32 0.52
C ILE A 124 8.93 5.74 -0.57
N THR A 125 9.49 5.41 -1.73
CA THR A 125 8.82 4.67 -2.77
C THR A 125 9.79 3.76 -3.52
N LEU A 126 9.28 2.91 -4.42
CA LEU A 126 10.05 1.83 -5.01
C LEU A 126 10.60 2.16 -6.41
N THR A 127 10.09 3.21 -7.05
CA THR A 127 10.47 3.57 -8.41
C THR A 127 10.50 5.07 -8.62
N GLU A 128 11.35 5.50 -9.54
CA GLU A 128 11.39 6.89 -10.02
C GLU A 128 10.04 7.35 -10.60
N GLY A 129 9.29 6.43 -11.23
CA GLY A 129 7.96 6.72 -11.75
C GLY A 129 7.00 7.10 -10.64
N ALA A 130 6.98 6.31 -9.57
CA ALA A 130 6.13 6.59 -8.41
C ALA A 130 6.55 7.88 -7.69
N ALA A 131 7.85 8.14 -7.55
CA ALA A 131 8.35 9.38 -6.93
C ALA A 131 7.85 10.63 -7.69
N ARG A 132 7.83 10.59 -9.03
CA ARG A 132 7.27 11.68 -9.84
C ARG A 132 5.78 11.88 -9.60
N GLU A 133 5.01 10.82 -9.43
CA GLU A 133 3.56 10.96 -9.16
C GLU A 133 3.29 11.44 -7.74
N ILE A 134 4.11 11.02 -6.76
CA ILE A 134 4.01 11.53 -5.40
C ILE A 134 4.23 13.04 -5.36
N ARG A 135 5.28 13.51 -6.04
CA ARG A 135 5.55 14.94 -6.15
C ARG A 135 4.43 15.68 -6.87
N GLN A 136 3.88 15.13 -7.95
CA GLN A 136 2.79 15.77 -8.68
C GLN A 136 1.49 15.87 -7.88
N ARG A 137 1.14 14.82 -7.12
CA ARG A 137 -0.12 14.76 -6.36
C ARG A 137 -0.06 15.53 -5.05
N TRP A 138 1.04 15.41 -4.30
CA TRP A 138 1.13 15.94 -2.93
C TRP A 138 2.24 16.97 -2.73
N GLY A 139 3.05 17.27 -3.75
CA GLY A 139 4.18 18.20 -3.62
C GLY A 139 5.29 17.69 -2.69
N ARG A 140 5.32 16.39 -2.38
CA ARG A 140 6.32 15.76 -1.51
C ARG A 140 7.40 15.07 -2.35
N GLU A 141 8.66 15.24 -1.98
CA GLU A 141 9.73 14.40 -2.50
C GLU A 141 9.72 13.04 -1.79
N ALA A 142 9.97 11.98 -2.56
CA ALA A 142 10.06 10.62 -2.06
C ALA A 142 11.45 10.04 -2.38
N GLU A 143 12.06 9.40 -1.39
CA GLU A 143 13.29 8.64 -1.59
C GLU A 143 12.97 7.33 -2.31
N VAL A 144 13.75 7.01 -3.34
CA VAL A 144 13.55 5.78 -4.11
C VAL A 144 14.44 4.68 -3.55
N ILE A 145 13.83 3.76 -2.81
CA ILE A 145 14.46 2.55 -2.29
C ILE A 145 13.80 1.36 -3.00
N PRO A 146 14.45 0.74 -4.00
CA PRO A 146 13.86 -0.36 -4.75
C PRO A 146 13.51 -1.55 -3.86
N HIS A 147 12.53 -2.34 -4.29
CA HIS A 147 12.16 -3.55 -3.56
C HIS A 147 13.36 -4.53 -3.50
N PRO A 148 13.72 -5.04 -2.32
CA PRO A 148 14.74 -6.08 -2.19
C PRO A 148 14.29 -7.36 -2.89
N HIS A 149 15.19 -8.34 -3.03
CA HIS A 149 14.79 -9.61 -3.61
C HIS A 149 13.70 -10.29 -2.76
N VAL A 150 12.65 -10.79 -3.42
CA VAL A 150 11.53 -11.52 -2.78
C VAL A 150 11.68 -13.03 -2.85
N VAL A 151 12.67 -13.50 -3.61
CA VAL A 151 13.00 -14.90 -3.78
C VAL A 151 14.42 -15.15 -3.29
N PRO A 152 14.75 -16.37 -2.83
CA PRO A 152 16.12 -16.76 -2.52
C PRO A 152 17.07 -16.41 -3.68
N LEU A 153 18.31 -16.03 -3.35
CA LEU A 153 19.30 -15.60 -4.35
C LEU A 153 19.52 -16.67 -5.43
N GLU A 154 19.43 -17.95 -5.07
CA GLU A 154 19.56 -19.09 -5.99
C GLU A 154 18.45 -19.18 -7.05
N LEU A 155 17.34 -18.44 -6.87
CA LEU A 155 16.27 -18.31 -7.85
C LEU A 155 16.41 -17.04 -8.71
N LEU A 156 17.14 -16.01 -8.25
CA LEU A 156 17.41 -14.80 -9.04
C LEU A 156 18.32 -15.09 -10.22
N ASP A 157 19.34 -15.92 -10.00
CA ASP A 157 20.36 -16.25 -11.01
C ASP A 157 19.86 -17.25 -12.06
N ARG A 158 18.63 -17.76 -11.92
CA ARG A 158 18.06 -18.71 -12.88
C ARG A 158 17.54 -17.97 -14.12
N PRO A 159 17.85 -18.46 -15.33
CA PRO A 159 17.25 -17.93 -16.54
C PRO A 159 15.73 -17.95 -16.45
N ARG A 160 15.09 -16.82 -16.79
CA ARG A 160 13.63 -16.74 -16.83
C ARG A 160 13.12 -17.79 -17.84
N PRO A 161 12.27 -18.74 -17.44
CA PRO A 161 11.73 -19.72 -18.38
C PRO A 161 10.98 -19.00 -19.49
N GLU A 162 11.17 -19.46 -20.73
CA GLU A 162 10.49 -18.89 -21.90
C GLU A 162 8.97 -18.95 -21.66
N ARG A 163 8.31 -17.80 -21.80
CA ARG A 163 6.85 -17.76 -21.76
C ARG A 163 6.33 -18.34 -23.06
N ASP A 164 5.70 -19.51 -23.00
CA ASP A 164 4.86 -20.00 -24.08
C ASP A 164 3.81 -18.92 -24.41
N ALA A 165 3.83 -18.41 -25.65
CA ALA A 165 3.01 -17.30 -26.14
C ALA A 165 1.49 -17.60 -26.20
N ARG A 166 0.99 -18.62 -25.51
CA ARG A 166 -0.41 -19.06 -25.53
C ARG A 166 -1.06 -18.92 -24.16
N ARG A 167 -1.31 -17.67 -23.76
CA ARG A 167 -2.44 -17.30 -22.88
C ARG A 167 -2.70 -15.80 -22.99
N THR A 168 -3.11 -15.36 -24.17
CA THR A 168 -3.84 -14.10 -24.33
C THR A 168 -5.16 -14.23 -23.57
N ARG A 169 -5.21 -13.70 -22.34
CA ARG A 169 -6.50 -13.34 -21.73
C ARG A 169 -7.14 -12.28 -22.64
N PRO A 170 -8.42 -12.42 -23.04
CA PRO A 170 -9.05 -11.41 -23.87
C PRO A 170 -9.12 -10.10 -23.08
N ARG A 171 -8.56 -9.04 -23.66
CA ARG A 171 -8.82 -7.66 -23.23
C ARG A 171 -10.32 -7.45 -23.28
N ARG A 172 -10.99 -7.20 -22.14
CA ARG A 172 -12.36 -6.69 -22.12
C ARG A 172 -12.34 -5.27 -22.68
N GLY A 173 -12.35 -5.16 -24.01
CA GLY A 173 -12.56 -3.91 -24.72
C GLY A 173 -14.04 -3.53 -24.64
N GLY A 174 -14.31 -2.31 -24.19
CA GLY A 174 -15.64 -1.71 -24.20
C GLY A 174 -16.21 -1.76 -25.62
N GLY A 175 -17.38 -2.39 -25.75
CA GLY A 175 -18.08 -2.53 -27.01
C GLY A 175 -18.56 -1.17 -27.52
N VAL A 176 -17.94 -0.69 -28.59
CA VAL A 176 -18.55 0.27 -29.49
C VAL A 176 -19.59 -0.51 -30.30
N ALA A 177 -20.87 -0.25 -30.03
CA ALA A 177 -21.96 -0.83 -30.81
C ALA A 177 -22.01 -0.16 -32.20
N ALA A 178 -21.41 -0.83 -33.18
CA ALA A 178 -21.63 -0.55 -34.59
C ALA A 178 -23.07 -0.94 -34.97
N ARG A 179 -23.85 0.05 -35.40
CA ARG A 179 -25.13 -0.17 -36.08
C ARG A 179 -24.86 -0.77 -37.46
N SER A 180 -25.55 -1.87 -37.78
CA SER A 180 -25.68 -2.38 -39.15
C SER A 180 -27.14 -2.69 -39.49
N PRO A 181 -27.50 -2.74 -40.78
CA PRO A 181 -28.78 -2.27 -41.28
C PRO A 181 -29.73 -3.37 -41.80
N ALA A 182 -30.93 -2.89 -42.17
CA ALA A 182 -31.87 -3.42 -43.16
C ALA A 182 -32.83 -4.56 -42.74
N GLY A 183 -34.11 -4.34 -43.07
CA GLY A 183 -35.18 -5.33 -42.96
C GLY A 183 -36.57 -4.77 -43.27
N VAL A 184 -36.78 -4.33 -44.51
CA VAL A 184 -38.10 -3.94 -45.07
C VAL A 184 -39.07 -5.12 -45.08
N ARG A 185 -40.35 -4.89 -44.74
CA ARG A 185 -41.51 -5.40 -45.49
C ARG A 185 -42.78 -4.58 -45.23
N ARG A 186 -43.40 -4.18 -46.35
CA ARG A 186 -44.70 -3.51 -46.57
C ARG A 186 -45.85 -4.44 -46.12
N SER A 187 -47.10 -4.04 -45.79
CA SER A 187 -48.16 -3.24 -46.48
C SER A 187 -49.48 -3.51 -45.68
N PRO A 188 -50.71 -3.05 -46.05
CA PRO A 188 -51.15 -1.86 -46.80
C PRO A 188 -52.40 -1.11 -46.21
N THR A 189 -52.75 0.03 -46.83
CA THR A 189 -54.10 0.63 -47.07
C THR A 189 -55.01 1.16 -45.94
N GLY A 190 -55.40 2.44 -46.06
CA GLY A 190 -56.84 2.81 -46.15
C GLY A 190 -57.41 3.93 -45.26
N GLY A 191 -57.47 5.17 -45.79
CA GLY A 191 -58.59 6.16 -45.71
C GLY A 191 -59.17 6.62 -44.36
N ARG A 192 -59.13 7.92 -44.08
CA ARG A 192 -60.01 8.99 -44.59
C ARG A 192 -59.38 10.35 -44.34
#